data_AF-A0A5J4VBR6-F1
#
_entry.id   AF-A0A5J4VBR6-F1
#
_cell.length_a   1.000
_cell.length_b   1.000
_cell.length_c   1.000
_cell.angle_alpha   90.00
_cell.angle_beta   90.00
_cell.angle_gamma   90.00
#
_symmetry.space_group_name_H-M   'P 1'
#
loop_
_entity.id
_entity.type
_entity.pdbx_description
1 polymer ?
#
loop_
_entity_poly.entity_id
_entity_poly.type
_entity_poly.pdbx_seq_one_letter_code
_entity_poly.pdbx_strand_id
1 'polypeptide(L)'
;MSNNSELKLRETSIERTSTYIKEVDKNNSNNIYTEILFALNNASYVAIDLEMSGIGESVGISIWRKSNQIAQLFEVYNYSLTCCPTTNFTISPESASFLIKNGFDLNSPFKKGIPFIPCGLPREEQSGNKEMVPQCVLQEIFRAISASNTPIILHNGLMDALFICFNFFCQLPDNLPDFCVLFTTFFPIIYDTKEIAWVEELNSNIKETITWLEQFSFFGLNI
;
A
#
# COMPACT_ATOMS: atom_id res chain seq x y z
N MET A 1 -44.43 28.17 13.34
CA MET A 1 -43.76 27.28 14.31
C MET A 1 -43.86 25.85 13.77
N SER A 2 -43.43 25.57 12.54
CA SER A 2 -42.05 25.28 12.09
C SER A 2 -41.39 24.11 12.82
N ASN A 3 -41.58 22.92 12.23
CA ASN A 3 -40.58 21.89 11.94
C ASN A 3 -39.48 21.64 12.99
N ASN A 4 -39.72 20.69 13.89
CA ASN A 4 -38.65 20.04 14.67
C ASN A 4 -38.80 18.51 14.78
N SER A 5 -39.71 17.90 14.02
CA SER A 5 -39.94 16.44 14.04
C SER A 5 -39.38 15.68 12.84
N GLU A 6 -38.96 16.36 11.77
CA GLU A 6 -38.39 15.71 10.56
C GLU A 6 -36.85 15.59 10.56
N LEU A 7 -36.15 16.26 11.49
CA LEU A 7 -34.68 16.25 11.56
C LEU A 7 -34.10 15.18 12.50
N LYS A 8 -34.93 14.30 13.08
CA LYS A 8 -34.49 13.30 14.06
C LYS A 8 -34.56 11.84 13.59
N LEU A 9 -34.75 11.62 12.28
CA LEU A 9 -34.92 10.28 11.69
C LEU A 9 -33.95 9.96 10.54
N ARG A 10 -32.81 10.67 10.45
CA ARG A 10 -31.72 10.35 9.50
C ARG A 10 -30.37 10.12 10.16
N GLU A 11 -30.34 9.85 11.45
CA GLU A 11 -29.30 9.00 12.02
C GLU A 11 -29.74 7.55 11.82
N THR A 12 -29.88 7.13 10.56
CA THR A 12 -29.74 5.71 10.25
C THR A 12 -28.33 5.39 10.71
N SER A 13 -28.25 4.71 11.85
CA SER A 13 -27.08 3.99 12.32
C SER A 13 -26.40 3.39 11.11
N ILE A 14 -25.37 4.06 10.61
CA ILE A 14 -24.38 3.45 9.76
C ILE A 14 -23.80 2.40 10.69
N GLU A 15 -24.33 1.18 10.62
CA GLU A 15 -23.72 0.05 11.28
C GLU A 15 -22.27 0.12 10.85
N ARG A 16 -21.38 0.34 11.83
CA ARG A 16 -19.95 0.20 11.60
C ARG A 16 -19.79 -1.22 11.10
N THR A 17 -19.67 -1.37 9.80
CA THR A 17 -19.37 -2.65 9.18
C THR A 17 -18.03 -3.01 9.78
N SER A 18 -17.99 -4.01 10.65
CA SER A 18 -16.73 -4.48 11.20
C SER A 18 -15.92 -4.98 10.01
N THR A 19 -14.96 -4.18 9.57
CA THR A 19 -14.15 -4.48 8.40
C THR A 19 -13.22 -5.62 8.79
N TYR A 20 -13.53 -6.81 8.30
CA TYR A 20 -12.69 -7.98 8.49
C TYR A 20 -11.37 -7.78 7.76
N ILE A 21 -10.26 -7.94 8.48
CA ILE A 21 -8.92 -7.98 7.89
C ILE A 21 -8.58 -9.44 7.64
N LYS A 22 -8.26 -9.76 6.38
CA LYS A 22 -7.84 -11.10 5.99
C LYS A 22 -6.33 -11.21 6.08
N GLU A 23 -5.85 -12.04 6.99
CA GLU A 23 -4.42 -12.35 7.12
C GLU A 23 -3.97 -13.27 5.99
N VAL A 24 -2.89 -12.90 5.31
CA VAL A 24 -2.37 -13.57 4.13
C VAL A 24 -0.92 -13.96 4.37
N ASP A 25 -0.63 -15.22 4.12
CA ASP A 25 0.65 -15.85 4.38
C ASP A 25 1.03 -16.83 3.25
N LYS A 26 2.19 -17.46 3.36
CA LYS A 26 2.68 -18.39 2.32
C LYS A 26 1.75 -19.57 2.04
N ASN A 27 0.88 -19.95 2.98
CA ASN A 27 -0.01 -21.11 2.85
C ASN A 27 -1.32 -20.77 2.14
N ASN A 28 -1.79 -19.51 2.20
CA ASN A 28 -3.06 -19.10 1.60
C ASN A 28 -2.94 -18.12 0.42
N SER A 29 -1.73 -17.59 0.16
CA SER A 29 -1.47 -16.55 -0.85
C SER A 29 -2.01 -16.83 -2.26
N ASN A 30 -1.94 -18.07 -2.76
CA ASN A 30 -2.44 -18.41 -4.10
C ASN A 30 -3.96 -18.19 -4.27
N ASN A 31 -4.75 -18.55 -3.26
CA ASN A 31 -6.19 -18.32 -3.29
C ASN A 31 -6.50 -16.83 -3.18
N ILE A 32 -5.73 -16.12 -2.35
CA ILE A 32 -5.90 -14.69 -2.13
C ILE A 32 -5.62 -13.87 -3.37
N TYR A 33 -4.64 -14.26 -4.20
CA TYR A 33 -4.40 -13.57 -5.47
C TYR A 33 -5.67 -13.47 -6.32
N THR A 34 -6.41 -14.57 -6.44
CA THR A 34 -7.68 -14.60 -7.19
C THR A 34 -8.75 -13.69 -6.57
N GLU A 35 -8.82 -13.65 -5.23
CA GLU A 35 -9.74 -12.76 -4.52
C GLU A 35 -9.38 -11.29 -4.69
N ILE A 36 -8.08 -10.96 -4.68
CA ILE A 36 -7.59 -9.59 -4.93
C ILE A 36 -7.96 -9.17 -6.35
N LEU A 37 -7.77 -10.02 -7.36
CA LEU A 37 -8.20 -9.73 -8.73
C LEU A 37 -9.71 -9.44 -8.81
N PHE A 38 -10.52 -10.21 -8.08
CA PHE A 38 -11.95 -9.96 -8.00
C PHE A 38 -12.27 -8.63 -7.29
N ALA A 39 -11.59 -8.32 -6.20
CA ALA A 39 -11.77 -7.07 -5.46
C ALA A 39 -11.37 -5.84 -6.31
N LEU A 40 -10.26 -5.94 -7.06
CA LEU A 40 -9.79 -4.90 -7.98
C LEU A 40 -10.78 -4.62 -9.12
N ASN A 41 -11.58 -5.61 -9.52
CA ASN A 41 -12.62 -5.39 -10.51
C ASN A 41 -13.65 -4.37 -10.00
N ASN A 42 -13.77 -3.24 -10.70
CA ASN A 42 -14.58 -2.07 -10.30
C ASN A 42 -14.14 -1.41 -8.97
N ALA A 43 -12.90 -1.61 -8.53
CA ALA A 43 -12.36 -0.87 -7.40
C ALA A 43 -12.33 0.63 -7.73
N SER A 44 -12.73 1.44 -6.76
CA SER A 44 -12.67 2.90 -6.84
C SER A 44 -11.32 3.42 -6.37
N TYR A 45 -10.75 2.79 -5.32
CA TYR A 45 -9.46 3.15 -4.74
C TYR A 45 -8.76 1.91 -4.17
N VAL A 46 -7.43 1.94 -4.13
CA VAL A 46 -6.61 0.98 -3.38
C VAL A 46 -5.76 1.76 -2.39
N ALA A 47 -5.94 1.55 -1.10
CA ALA A 47 -5.06 2.09 -0.07
C ALA A 47 -4.00 1.05 0.30
N ILE A 48 -2.75 1.49 0.43
CA ILE A 48 -1.61 0.62 0.78
C ILE A 48 -0.84 1.27 1.94
N ASP A 49 -0.43 0.45 2.89
CA ASP A 49 0.34 0.84 4.07
C ASP A 49 1.32 -0.27 4.44
N LEU A 50 2.56 0.08 4.82
CA LEU A 50 3.58 -0.89 5.17
C LEU A 50 4.04 -0.77 6.62
N GLU A 51 4.22 -1.93 7.27
CA GLU A 51 4.92 -2.01 8.55
C GLU A 51 6.39 -2.38 8.31
N MET A 52 7.25 -1.37 8.32
CA MET A 52 8.68 -1.51 8.04
C MET A 52 9.50 -1.55 9.33
N SER A 53 9.99 -2.73 9.71
CA SER A 53 11.06 -2.85 10.75
C SER A 53 12.43 -3.20 10.19
N GLY A 54 12.47 -3.53 8.90
CA GLY A 54 13.58 -4.22 8.27
C GLY A 54 13.55 -5.73 8.48
N ILE A 55 12.83 -6.27 9.48
CA ILE A 55 12.43 -7.69 9.50
C ILE A 55 11.22 -7.86 8.60
N GLY A 56 11.22 -8.90 7.76
CA GLY A 56 10.13 -9.34 6.88
C GLY A 56 8.84 -8.53 6.96
N GLU A 57 8.53 -7.86 5.87
CA GLU A 57 7.60 -6.73 5.89
C GLU A 57 6.14 -7.17 5.90
N SER A 58 5.29 -6.35 6.51
CA SER A 58 3.84 -6.53 6.39
C SER A 58 3.30 -5.47 5.45
N VAL A 59 2.53 -5.90 4.44
CA VAL A 59 1.84 -5.01 3.51
C VAL A 59 0.34 -5.06 3.82
N GLY A 60 -0.20 -3.95 4.30
CA GLY A 60 -1.64 -3.71 4.38
C GLY A 60 -2.17 -3.24 3.03
N ILE A 61 -3.21 -3.91 2.51
CA ILE A 61 -3.91 -3.49 1.29
C ILE A 61 -5.40 -3.41 1.58
N SER A 62 -6.00 -2.25 1.30
CA SER A 62 -7.43 -2.03 1.39
C SER A 62 -7.99 -1.64 0.03
N ILE A 63 -8.88 -2.46 -0.53
CA ILE A 63 -9.52 -2.20 -1.82
C ILE A 63 -10.94 -1.70 -1.56
N TRP A 64 -11.24 -0.50 -2.04
CA TRP A 64 -12.49 0.20 -1.81
C TRP A 64 -13.33 0.22 -3.07
N ARG A 65 -14.53 -0.33 -3.02
CA ARG A 65 -15.51 -0.32 -4.10
C ARG A 65 -16.74 0.48 -3.70
N LYS A 66 -17.09 1.52 -4.46
CA LYS A 66 -18.32 2.27 -4.22
C LYS A 66 -19.55 1.38 -4.44
N SER A 67 -20.48 1.36 -3.49
CA SER A 67 -21.73 0.61 -3.61
C SER A 67 -22.64 1.25 -4.66
N ASN A 68 -23.19 0.41 -5.54
CA ASN A 68 -24.20 0.82 -6.53
C ASN A 68 -25.60 0.96 -5.92
N GLN A 69 -25.85 0.35 -4.74
CA GLN A 69 -27.18 0.29 -4.14
C GLN A 69 -27.45 1.45 -3.18
N ILE A 70 -26.43 1.92 -2.46
CA ILE A 70 -26.54 2.98 -1.46
C ILE A 70 -25.48 4.04 -1.75
N ALA A 71 -25.92 5.25 -2.09
CA ALA A 71 -25.01 6.37 -2.28
C ALA A 71 -24.17 6.59 -1.01
N GLN A 72 -22.86 6.79 -1.19
CA GLN A 72 -21.87 7.04 -0.13
C GLN A 72 -21.46 5.82 0.73
N LEU A 73 -21.91 4.61 0.39
CA LEU A 73 -21.38 3.39 1.03
C LEU A 73 -20.23 2.80 0.19
N PHE A 74 -19.21 2.26 0.86
CA PHE A 74 -18.14 1.49 0.24
C PHE A 74 -18.16 0.05 0.75
N GLU A 75 -17.94 -0.89 -0.17
CA GLU A 75 -17.51 -2.25 0.12
C GLU A 75 -15.99 -2.25 0.20
N VAL A 76 -15.44 -2.74 1.32
CA VAL A 76 -14.00 -2.69 1.61
C VAL A 76 -13.46 -4.08 1.82
N TYR A 77 -12.41 -4.42 1.06
CA TYR A 77 -11.67 -5.68 1.19
C TYR A 77 -10.29 -5.37 1.78
N ASN A 78 -10.02 -5.85 2.99
CA ASN A 78 -8.75 -5.61 3.68
C ASN A 78 -7.91 -6.88 3.73
N TYR A 79 -6.64 -6.75 3.34
CA TYR A 79 -5.65 -7.81 3.33
C TYR A 79 -4.43 -7.36 4.12
N SER A 80 -3.95 -8.24 5.01
CA SER A 80 -2.68 -8.08 5.73
C SER A 80 -1.72 -9.14 5.21
N LEU A 81 -0.80 -8.75 4.32
CA LEU A 81 0.16 -9.64 3.70
C LEU A 81 1.42 -9.72 4.55
N THR A 82 1.66 -10.86 5.20
CA THR A 82 2.95 -11.11 5.85
C THR A 82 3.96 -11.55 4.79
N CYS A 83 5.04 -10.79 4.60
CA CYS A 83 6.05 -11.02 3.57
C CYS A 83 7.41 -11.33 4.22
N CYS A 84 8.27 -12.08 3.52
CA CYS A 84 9.65 -12.29 3.95
C CYS A 84 10.57 -12.34 2.73
N PRO A 85 11.54 -11.40 2.59
CA PRO A 85 12.53 -11.53 1.54
C PRO A 85 13.41 -12.76 1.81
N THR A 86 13.84 -13.42 0.74
CA THR A 86 14.75 -14.57 0.78
C THR A 86 16.22 -14.16 0.73
N THR A 87 16.48 -12.86 0.57
CA THR A 87 17.80 -12.24 0.52
C THR A 87 18.18 -11.64 1.86
N ASN A 88 19.45 -11.22 2.01
CA ASN A 88 19.88 -10.48 3.18
C ASN A 88 19.14 -9.14 3.27
N PHE A 89 18.79 -8.74 4.48
CA PHE A 89 18.14 -7.48 4.78
C PHE A 89 18.69 -6.91 6.08
N THR A 90 18.48 -5.62 6.29
CA THR A 90 18.90 -4.90 7.50
C THR A 90 17.71 -4.66 8.40
N ILE A 91 17.95 -4.62 9.72
CA ILE A 91 16.90 -4.44 10.73
C ILE A 91 17.24 -3.21 11.55
N SER A 92 16.27 -2.31 11.74
CA SER A 92 16.41 -1.24 12.75
C SER A 92 15.95 -1.76 14.11
N PRO A 93 16.82 -1.78 15.13
CA PRO A 93 16.45 -2.20 16.48
C PRO A 93 15.34 -1.33 17.09
N GLU A 94 15.34 -0.03 16.81
CA GLU A 94 14.35 0.93 17.32
C GLU A 94 12.97 0.63 16.72
N SER A 95 12.89 0.47 15.40
CA SER A 95 11.62 0.14 14.72
C SER A 95 11.12 -1.24 15.15
N ALA A 96 12.00 -2.25 15.22
CA ALA A 96 11.64 -3.58 15.71
C ALA A 96 11.10 -3.53 17.14
N SER A 97 11.73 -2.76 18.02
CA SER A 97 11.28 -2.57 19.42
C SER A 97 9.93 -1.86 19.50
N PHE A 98 9.72 -0.85 18.67
CA PHE A 98 8.43 -0.15 18.57
C PHE A 98 7.32 -1.11 18.11
N LEU A 99 7.56 -1.91 17.08
CA LEU A 99 6.59 -2.89 16.58
C LEU A 99 6.25 -3.95 17.64
N ILE A 100 7.26 -4.54 18.30
CA ILE A 100 7.02 -5.50 19.40
C ILE A 100 6.16 -4.87 20.49
N LYS A 101 6.48 -3.62 20.88
CA LYS A 101 5.74 -2.91 21.93
C LYS A 101 4.26 -2.69 21.55
N ASN A 102 3.96 -2.52 20.27
CA ASN A 102 2.60 -2.38 19.76
C ASN A 102 1.93 -3.72 19.39
N GLY A 103 2.55 -4.86 19.74
CA GLY A 103 1.95 -6.19 19.60
C GLY A 103 2.24 -6.89 18.27
N PHE A 104 3.17 -6.39 17.46
CA PHE A 104 3.60 -7.07 16.25
C PHE A 104 4.46 -8.29 16.57
N ASP A 105 4.15 -9.44 15.96
CA ASP A 105 4.95 -10.66 16.11
C ASP A 105 6.09 -10.70 15.09
N LEU A 106 7.30 -10.31 15.50
CA LEU A 106 8.48 -10.39 14.63
C LEU A 106 8.86 -11.82 14.19
N ASN A 107 8.30 -12.85 14.82
CA ASN A 107 8.51 -14.24 14.37
C ASN A 107 7.61 -14.61 13.19
N SER A 108 6.48 -13.93 13.04
CA SER A 108 5.46 -14.21 12.02
C SER A 108 6.05 -14.17 10.60
N PRO A 109 6.81 -13.12 10.21
CA PRO A 109 7.45 -13.08 8.89
C PRO A 109 8.37 -14.27 8.61
N PHE A 110 9.20 -14.67 9.57
CA PHE A 110 10.10 -15.82 9.39
C PHE A 110 9.37 -17.17 9.34
N LYS A 111 8.26 -17.31 10.07
CA LYS A 111 7.51 -18.58 10.13
C LYS A 111 6.57 -18.76 8.94
N LYS A 112 5.79 -17.73 8.61
CA LYS A 112 4.68 -17.80 7.65
C LYS A 112 4.76 -16.78 6.52
N GLY A 113 5.76 -15.90 6.51
CA GLY A 113 5.90 -14.87 5.48
C GLY A 113 5.99 -15.45 4.08
N ILE A 114 5.32 -14.77 3.14
CA ILE A 114 5.34 -15.09 1.72
C ILE A 114 6.76 -14.82 1.21
N PRO A 115 7.48 -15.83 0.70
CA PRO A 115 8.84 -15.65 0.23
C PRO A 115 8.85 -14.84 -1.07
N PHE A 116 9.77 -13.89 -1.17
CA PHE A 116 10.02 -13.17 -2.42
C PHE A 116 11.50 -12.81 -2.58
N ILE A 117 11.87 -12.47 -3.81
CA ILE A 117 13.17 -11.88 -4.15
C ILE A 117 12.87 -10.46 -4.66
N PRO A 118 13.49 -9.42 -4.07
CA PRO A 118 13.30 -8.05 -4.55
C PRO A 118 13.71 -7.87 -6.01
N CYS A 119 12.84 -7.30 -6.84
CA CYS A 119 13.09 -7.05 -8.27
C CYS A 119 14.26 -6.08 -8.52
N GLY A 120 14.51 -5.17 -7.57
CA GLY A 120 15.53 -4.13 -7.66
C GLY A 120 16.95 -4.57 -7.33
N LEU A 121 17.16 -5.82 -6.91
CA LEU A 121 18.50 -6.34 -6.68
C LEU A 121 19.27 -6.54 -8.00
N PRO A 122 20.61 -6.44 -8.01
CA PRO A 122 21.42 -6.78 -9.17
C PRO A 122 21.19 -8.23 -9.62
N ARG A 123 21.26 -8.50 -10.93
CA ARG A 123 21.03 -9.84 -11.52
C ARG A 123 21.90 -10.95 -10.92
N GLU A 124 23.07 -10.60 -10.39
CA GLU A 124 24.00 -11.50 -9.74
C GLU A 124 23.45 -12.02 -8.39
N GLU A 125 22.75 -11.16 -7.64
CA GLU A 125 22.10 -11.51 -6.37
C GLU A 125 20.72 -12.16 -6.55
N GLN A 126 20.15 -12.05 -7.75
CA GLN A 126 18.92 -12.76 -8.14
C GLN A 126 19.16 -14.23 -8.55
N SER A 127 20.43 -14.64 -8.72
CA SER A 127 20.80 -15.91 -9.35
C SER A 127 21.47 -16.89 -8.37
N GLY A 128 20.66 -17.79 -7.79
CA GLY A 128 21.14 -19.11 -7.39
C GLY A 128 21.30 -20.09 -8.56
N ASN A 129 20.64 -19.83 -9.70
CA ASN A 129 20.78 -20.54 -10.98
C ASN A 129 20.08 -19.72 -12.08
N LYS A 130 20.55 -19.82 -13.33
CA LYS A 130 19.98 -19.16 -14.53
C LYS A 130 18.59 -19.71 -14.95
N GLU A 131 17.71 -19.94 -13.98
CA GLU A 131 16.28 -20.16 -14.24
C GLU A 131 15.55 -18.83 -14.11
N MET A 132 14.51 -18.65 -14.91
CA MET A 132 13.57 -17.54 -14.77
C MET A 132 13.16 -17.47 -13.30
N VAL A 133 13.49 -16.39 -12.59
CA VAL A 133 13.09 -16.21 -11.19
C VAL A 133 11.58 -16.43 -11.15
N PRO A 134 11.07 -17.46 -10.45
CA PRO A 134 9.65 -17.72 -10.40
C PRO A 134 8.97 -16.46 -9.88
N GLN A 135 8.06 -15.91 -10.68
CA GLN A 135 7.31 -14.72 -10.29
C GLN A 135 6.56 -15.05 -9.00
N CYS A 136 6.86 -14.35 -7.92
CA CYS A 136 6.20 -14.62 -6.66
C CYS A 136 4.81 -13.99 -6.66
N VAL A 137 3.89 -14.57 -5.89
CA VAL A 137 2.51 -14.09 -5.76
C VAL A 137 2.42 -12.62 -5.36
N LEU A 138 3.38 -12.08 -4.59
CA LEU A 138 3.43 -10.65 -4.25
C LEU A 138 3.67 -9.78 -5.49
N GLN A 139 4.60 -10.16 -6.36
CA GLN A 139 4.84 -9.46 -7.62
C GLN A 139 3.61 -9.51 -8.53
N GLU A 140 2.88 -10.64 -8.55
CA GLU A 140 1.62 -10.74 -9.29
C GLU A 140 0.54 -9.81 -8.74
N ILE A 141 0.39 -9.73 -7.41
CA ILE A 141 -0.55 -8.83 -6.74
C ILE A 141 -0.25 -7.37 -7.13
N PHE A 142 0.98 -6.90 -6.97
CA PHE A 142 1.33 -5.51 -7.28
C PHE A 142 1.25 -5.19 -8.77
N ARG A 143 1.59 -6.14 -9.65
CA ARG A 143 1.38 -5.98 -11.10
C ARG A 143 -0.11 -5.91 -11.45
N ALA A 144 -0.97 -6.67 -10.78
CA ALA A 144 -2.40 -6.59 -10.99
C ALA A 144 -2.99 -5.25 -10.53
N ILE A 145 -2.53 -4.73 -9.37
CA ILE A 145 -2.91 -3.39 -8.89
C ILE A 145 -2.44 -2.32 -9.89
N SER A 146 -1.21 -2.42 -10.39
CA SER A 146 -0.70 -1.49 -11.40
C SER A 146 -1.52 -1.56 -12.69
N ALA A 147 -1.81 -2.77 -13.18
CA ALA A 147 -2.58 -2.99 -14.40
C ALA A 147 -4.05 -2.54 -14.30
N SER A 148 -4.62 -2.47 -13.09
CA SER A 148 -6.00 -2.00 -12.91
C SER A 148 -6.15 -0.49 -13.07
N ASN A 149 -5.04 0.27 -13.05
CA ASN A 149 -5.01 1.74 -13.06
C ASN A 149 -5.92 2.36 -11.98
N THR A 150 -6.20 1.60 -10.91
CA THR A 150 -7.01 2.10 -9.80
C THR A 150 -6.21 3.12 -9.02
N PRO A 151 -6.78 4.29 -8.68
CA PRO A 151 -6.08 5.27 -7.87
C PRO A 151 -5.54 4.69 -6.56
N ILE A 152 -4.27 4.94 -6.28
CA ILE A 152 -3.61 4.52 -5.05
C ILE A 152 -3.72 5.62 -3.99
N ILE A 153 -4.05 5.23 -2.76
CA ILE A 153 -4.08 6.09 -1.60
C ILE A 153 -2.96 5.67 -0.66
N LEU A 154 -2.16 6.64 -0.21
CA LEU A 154 -1.11 6.47 0.78
C LEU A 154 -1.27 7.52 1.90
N HIS A 155 -0.48 7.40 2.96
CA HIS A 155 -0.38 8.40 4.02
C HIS A 155 1.09 8.58 4.41
N ASN A 156 1.72 9.70 4.03
CA ASN A 156 3.16 9.83 4.17
C ASN A 156 3.93 8.72 3.42
N GLY A 157 3.38 8.34 2.26
CA GLY A 157 3.67 7.14 1.47
C GLY A 157 4.99 7.05 0.72
N LEU A 158 5.95 7.95 0.90
CA LEU A 158 7.18 7.92 0.11
C LEU A 158 7.97 6.64 0.35
N MET A 159 8.11 6.25 1.62
CA MET A 159 8.81 5.03 1.98
C MET A 159 8.07 3.80 1.47
N ASP A 160 6.75 3.80 1.53
CA ASP A 160 5.91 2.73 0.96
C ASP A 160 6.12 2.62 -0.55
N ALA A 161 6.10 3.74 -1.27
CA ALA A 161 6.31 3.79 -2.71
C ALA A 161 7.70 3.29 -3.11
N LEU A 162 8.75 3.74 -2.42
CA LEU A 162 10.13 3.28 -2.64
C LEU A 162 10.25 1.78 -2.39
N PHE A 163 9.67 1.29 -1.29
CA PHE A 163 9.67 -0.12 -0.97
C PHE A 163 8.94 -0.94 -2.04
N ILE A 164 7.72 -0.56 -2.39
CA ILE A 164 6.91 -1.26 -3.40
C ILE A 164 7.65 -1.31 -4.73
N CYS A 165 8.21 -0.18 -5.18
CA CYS A 165 8.97 -0.11 -6.42
C CYS A 165 10.18 -1.03 -6.41
N PHE A 166 11.03 -0.92 -5.38
CA PHE A 166 12.25 -1.72 -5.26
C PHE A 166 11.97 -3.21 -5.21
N ASN A 167 10.96 -3.62 -4.42
CA ASN A 167 10.74 -5.03 -4.16
C ASN A 167 9.94 -5.73 -5.24
N PHE A 168 8.99 -5.04 -5.89
CA PHE A 168 8.03 -5.69 -6.77
C PHE A 168 8.12 -5.26 -8.24
N PHE A 169 8.80 -4.15 -8.55
CA PHE A 169 8.89 -3.63 -9.92
C PHE A 169 10.31 -3.64 -10.48
N CYS A 170 11.22 -2.84 -9.92
CA CYS A 170 12.55 -2.62 -10.49
C CYS A 170 13.50 -1.90 -9.53
N GLN A 171 14.75 -1.73 -9.96
CA GLN A 171 15.75 -0.94 -9.22
C GLN A 171 15.32 0.53 -9.13
N LEU A 172 15.57 1.14 -7.98
CA LEU A 172 15.29 2.56 -7.76
C LEU A 172 16.28 3.44 -8.56
N PRO A 173 15.81 4.55 -9.15
CA PRO A 173 16.68 5.58 -9.71
C PRO A 173 17.54 6.26 -8.64
N ASP A 174 18.60 6.94 -9.08
CA ASP A 174 19.55 7.61 -8.17
C ASP A 174 18.98 8.90 -7.54
N ASN A 175 17.90 9.45 -8.10
CA ASN A 175 17.31 10.70 -7.64
C ASN A 175 15.77 10.65 -7.57
N LEU A 176 15.22 11.48 -6.70
CA LEU A 176 13.79 11.53 -6.42
C LEU A 176 12.92 11.94 -7.63
N PRO A 177 13.29 12.94 -8.45
CA PRO A 177 12.51 13.27 -9.65
C PRO A 177 12.32 12.08 -10.60
N ASP A 178 13.40 11.35 -10.91
CA ASP A 178 13.35 10.18 -11.77
C ASP A 178 12.52 9.06 -11.13
N PHE A 179 12.62 8.89 -9.81
CA PHE A 179 11.74 7.98 -9.07
C PHE A 179 10.26 8.36 -9.20
N CYS A 180 9.89 9.64 -9.06
CA CYS A 180 8.50 10.07 -9.21
C CYS A 180 7.97 9.78 -10.62
N VAL A 181 8.77 10.04 -11.66
CA VAL A 181 8.41 9.71 -13.05
C VAL A 181 8.23 8.20 -13.21
N LEU A 182 9.18 7.41 -12.70
CA LEU A 182 9.11 5.94 -12.76
C LEU A 182 7.88 5.41 -12.04
N PHE A 183 7.64 5.83 -10.79
CA PHE A 183 6.54 5.32 -9.97
C PHE A 183 5.17 5.65 -10.57
N THR A 184 5.02 6.84 -11.16
CA THR A 184 3.79 7.24 -11.86
C THR A 184 3.55 6.47 -13.17
N THR A 185 4.57 5.80 -13.73
CA THR A 185 4.34 4.85 -14.83
C THR A 185 3.63 3.57 -14.38
N PHE A 186 3.80 3.16 -13.12
CA PHE A 186 3.13 1.99 -12.55
C PHE A 186 1.76 2.34 -11.96
N PHE A 187 1.65 3.52 -11.35
CA PHE A 187 0.44 3.98 -10.69
C PHE A 187 0.14 5.43 -11.11
N PRO A 188 -0.69 5.64 -12.14
CA PRO A 188 -0.88 6.96 -12.74
C PRO A 188 -1.58 7.98 -11.84
N ILE A 189 -2.44 7.52 -10.92
CA ILE A 189 -3.20 8.37 -10.00
C ILE A 189 -2.84 7.95 -8.58
N ILE A 190 -2.24 8.86 -7.83
CA ILE A 190 -1.81 8.63 -6.45
C ILE A 190 -2.24 9.81 -5.59
N TYR A 191 -2.82 9.50 -4.44
CA TYR A 191 -3.26 10.45 -3.44
C TYR A 191 -2.50 10.18 -2.14
N ASP A 192 -1.74 11.16 -1.66
CA ASP A 192 -1.21 11.11 -0.30
C ASP A 192 -2.14 11.90 0.63
N THR A 193 -2.75 11.20 1.57
CA THR A 193 -3.75 11.78 2.48
C THR A 193 -3.16 12.81 3.43
N LYS A 194 -1.88 12.72 3.80
CA LYS A 194 -1.21 13.74 4.61
C LYS A 194 -1.06 15.03 3.82
N GLU A 195 -0.70 14.92 2.54
CA GLU A 195 -0.60 16.08 1.66
C GLU A 195 -1.97 16.70 1.37
N ILE A 196 -2.99 15.88 1.11
CA ILE A 196 -4.35 16.37 0.88
C ILE A 196 -4.85 17.15 2.10
N ALA A 197 -4.67 16.61 3.31
CA ALA A 197 -5.06 17.29 4.53
C ALA A 197 -4.36 18.66 4.68
N TRP A 198 -3.08 18.72 4.30
CA TRP A 198 -2.30 19.96 4.35
C TRP A 198 -2.73 20.98 3.28
N VAL A 199 -3.07 20.52 2.07
CA VAL A 199 -3.56 21.38 0.96
C VAL A 199 -4.95 21.94 1.25
N GLU A 200 -5.85 21.14 1.87
CA GLU A 200 -7.17 21.60 2.30
C GLU A 200 -7.08 22.72 3.35
N GLU A 201 -6.12 22.65 4.28
CA GLU A 201 -5.85 23.74 5.23
C GLU A 201 -5.37 25.04 4.54
N LEU A 202 -4.84 24.95 3.32
CA LEU A 202 -4.24 26.06 2.58
C LEU A 202 -5.15 26.69 1.49
N ASN A 203 -6.45 26.33 1.41
CA ASN A 203 -7.46 27.00 0.55
C ASN A 203 -7.03 27.22 -0.92
N SER A 204 -6.49 26.20 -1.58
CA SER A 204 -6.28 26.25 -3.04
C SER A 204 -6.61 24.92 -3.71
N ASN A 205 -7.09 25.00 -4.96
CA ASN A 205 -7.53 23.86 -5.78
C ASN A 205 -6.59 22.66 -5.61
N ILE A 206 -7.16 21.53 -5.17
CA ILE A 206 -6.46 20.26 -5.03
C ILE A 206 -5.83 19.94 -6.40
N LYS A 207 -4.52 20.14 -6.53
CA LYS A 207 -3.79 19.65 -7.68
C LYS A 207 -3.73 18.14 -7.51
N GLU A 208 -4.28 17.41 -8.48
CA GLU A 208 -4.14 15.96 -8.60
C GLU A 208 -2.66 15.60 -8.88
N THR A 209 -1.73 15.86 -7.97
CA THR A 209 -0.36 15.35 -8.13
C THR A 209 0.39 15.32 -6.81
N ILE A 210 1.02 14.17 -6.59
CA ILE A 210 2.14 13.97 -5.69
C ILE A 210 3.15 15.10 -5.84
N THR A 211 3.48 15.77 -4.76
CA THR A 211 4.68 16.61 -4.73
C THR A 211 5.55 16.27 -3.53
N TRP A 212 5.96 14.99 -3.45
CA TRP A 212 7.15 14.60 -2.66
C TRP A 212 8.29 15.61 -2.90
N LEU A 213 8.47 16.04 -4.15
CA LEU A 213 9.44 17.07 -4.56
C LEU A 213 9.22 18.45 -3.89
N GLU A 214 7.98 18.88 -3.68
CA GLU A 214 7.68 20.15 -2.99
C GLU A 214 7.91 20.03 -1.48
N GLN A 215 7.59 18.88 -0.87
CA GLN A 215 7.93 18.62 0.53
C GLN A 215 9.44 18.76 0.78
N PHE A 216 10.30 18.11 0.00
CA PHE A 216 11.76 18.18 0.20
C PHE A 216 12.33 19.59 -0.02
N SER A 217 11.81 20.30 -1.02
CA SER A 217 12.17 21.71 -1.27
C SER A 217 11.76 22.62 -0.09
N PHE A 218 10.60 22.34 0.53
CA PHE A 218 10.10 23.09 1.69
C PHE A 218 10.88 22.78 2.99
N PHE A 219 11.32 21.54 3.20
CA PHE A 219 12.15 21.15 4.34
C PHE A 219 13.63 21.57 4.21
N GLY A 220 14.01 22.32 3.17
CA GLY A 220 15.36 22.86 3.00
C GLY A 220 16.42 21.78 2.74
N LEU A 221 15.99 20.57 2.36
CA LEU A 221 16.87 19.52 1.90
C LEU A 221 17.14 19.79 0.42
N ASN A 222 18.29 20.39 0.11
CA ASN A 222 18.76 20.49 -1.28
C ASN A 222 19.02 19.06 -1.78
N ILE A 223 18.23 18.62 -2.76
CA ILE A 223 18.48 17.43 -3.58
C ILE A 223 19.64 17.73 -4.52
#